data_AF-A0A6N4XM88-F1
#
_entry.id   AF-A0A6N4XM88-F1
#
_cell.length_a   1.000
_cell.length_b   1.000
_cell.length_c   1.000
_cell.angle_alpha   90.00
_cell.angle_beta   90.00
_cell.angle_gamma   90.00
#
_symmetry.space_group_name_H-M   'P 1'
#
loop_
_entity.id
_entity.type
_entity.pdbx_description
1 polymer ?
#
loop_
_entity_poly.entity_id
_entity_poly.type
_entity_poly.pdbx_seq_one_letter_code
_entity_poly.pdbx_strand_id
1 'polypeptide(L)'
;MAEQEKNKGRITIIAKNITGNANGQILQESKRTKNVVGGQFFQNGKNGGVNYQINRERQLPLELRVLQIDGPFDENNKKVEVIEKNKWYTYKAIQFNREPKKEELQNLRWGVKYDDEAMKELAQVSCKGFKEITHKILENNNSSKLRIYAFFKAPNENVSVGVEIEQGEVLIIVGTEQHSESYGNKLMFPAQAVREIRENYKKHKHANILIFKDKFTEMQLSIIKRDAKKLNKDIYFKPIHTVSELINYINNGDKTINRSKQKISVIKIFSHGLPSVLDFGLDGKNEEAQRFKLSHVTQLNKESFMEHPVIYSYACRTGNSDGRVVTANPGYKYDSETIKLVKPEESLAQKLSEHLEAKVYAFLRRSNYTSTWMDGGNKEYKSKYMTIEDDEVSSPFNPKDWYRATLGDSRWDESLWNPDGAFLLPTSGKSPSGLLENGMFIFEKGKTPVKQ
;
A
#
# COMPACT_ATOMS: atom_id res chain seq x y z
N MET A 1 -43.06 -38.79 -60.29
CA MET A 1 -41.70 -38.69 -60.83
C MET A 1 -41.75 -37.95 -62.16
N ALA A 2 -41.16 -36.75 -62.21
CA ALA A 2 -40.54 -36.09 -63.35
C ALA A 2 -40.39 -34.59 -62.99
N GLU A 3 -39.15 -34.13 -63.00
CA GLU A 3 -38.65 -32.81 -62.62
C GLU A 3 -39.18 -31.70 -63.53
N GLN A 4 -39.51 -30.52 -62.96
CA GLN A 4 -39.91 -29.33 -63.70
C GLN A 4 -38.88 -28.22 -63.45
N GLU A 5 -37.88 -28.09 -64.33
CA GLU A 5 -37.02 -26.91 -64.37
C GLU A 5 -37.84 -25.70 -64.86
N LYS A 6 -38.18 -24.79 -63.93
CA LYS A 6 -38.68 -23.45 -64.27
C LYS A 6 -37.51 -22.47 -64.38
N ASN A 7 -37.04 -22.27 -65.60
CA ASN A 7 -36.16 -21.18 -65.98
C ASN A 7 -36.71 -19.83 -65.49
N LYS A 8 -36.09 -19.25 -64.46
CA LYS A 8 -36.36 -17.86 -64.03
C LYS A 8 -35.61 -16.94 -64.99
N GLY A 9 -36.34 -16.33 -65.92
CA GLY A 9 -35.81 -15.33 -66.84
C GLY A 9 -35.12 -14.19 -66.09
N ARG A 10 -33.81 -14.05 -66.29
CA ARG A 10 -33.01 -12.95 -65.78
C ARG A 10 -32.98 -11.85 -66.84
N ILE A 11 -33.71 -10.77 -66.63
CA ILE A 11 -33.65 -9.58 -67.50
C ILE A 11 -32.51 -8.69 -67.00
N THR A 12 -31.49 -8.49 -67.83
CA THR A 12 -30.40 -7.54 -67.56
C THR A 12 -30.57 -6.35 -68.48
N ILE A 13 -30.84 -5.17 -67.91
CA ILE A 13 -30.97 -3.92 -68.67
C ILE A 13 -29.67 -3.13 -68.48
N ILE A 14 -28.93 -2.93 -69.57
CA ILE A 14 -27.76 -2.05 -69.60
C ILE A 14 -28.14 -0.83 -70.45
N ALA A 15 -28.37 0.30 -69.79
CA ALA A 15 -28.70 1.56 -70.44
C ALA A 15 -27.99 2.71 -69.72
N LYS A 16 -27.53 3.71 -70.48
CA LYS A 16 -26.84 4.90 -69.93
C LYS A 16 -27.79 5.81 -69.14
N ASN A 17 -29.08 5.85 -69.51
CA ASN A 17 -30.13 6.62 -68.82
C ASN A 17 -31.44 5.82 -68.87
N ILE A 18 -31.89 5.28 -67.73
CA ILE A 18 -33.21 4.65 -67.61
C ILE A 18 -34.15 5.69 -67.00
N THR A 19 -35.26 5.98 -67.70
CA THR A 19 -36.35 6.80 -67.15
C THR A 19 -37.60 5.92 -67.04
N GLY A 20 -38.01 5.60 -65.82
CA GLY A 20 -39.21 4.80 -65.55
C GLY A 20 -40.27 5.66 -64.87
N ASN A 21 -41.48 5.69 -65.40
CA ASN A 21 -42.64 6.29 -64.74
C ASN A 21 -43.40 5.17 -64.03
N ALA A 22 -43.27 5.09 -62.70
CA ALA A 22 -44.00 4.14 -61.88
C ALA A 22 -45.11 4.88 -61.13
N ASN A 23 -46.36 4.50 -61.36
CA ASN A 23 -47.50 4.94 -60.55
C ASN A 23 -47.90 3.79 -59.61
N GLY A 24 -47.37 3.84 -58.39
CA GLY A 24 -47.67 2.88 -57.32
C GLY A 24 -46.90 3.22 -56.04
N GLN A 25 -47.48 2.89 -54.89
CA GLN A 25 -46.75 2.97 -53.61
C GLN A 25 -45.72 1.84 -53.53
N ILE A 26 -44.52 2.14 -53.03
CA ILE A 26 -43.51 1.12 -52.76
C ILE A 26 -43.99 0.32 -51.55
N LEU A 27 -44.47 -0.90 -51.77
CA LEU A 27 -44.82 -1.82 -50.70
C LEU A 27 -43.58 -2.19 -49.85
N GLN A 28 -43.82 -2.53 -48.59
CA GLN A 28 -42.83 -2.88 -47.56
C GLN A 28 -41.88 -4.04 -47.94
N GLU A 29 -42.18 -4.74 -49.03
CA GLU A 29 -41.44 -5.88 -49.58
C GLU A 29 -40.19 -5.47 -50.38
N SER A 30 -40.00 -4.17 -50.61
CA SER A 30 -38.84 -3.59 -51.32
C SER A 30 -37.49 -3.73 -50.60
N LYS A 31 -37.44 -4.37 -49.42
CA LYS A 31 -36.21 -4.71 -48.66
C LYS A 31 -35.15 -5.50 -49.46
N ARG A 32 -35.49 -6.03 -50.65
CA ARG A 32 -34.58 -6.77 -51.53
C ARG A 32 -34.05 -5.98 -52.72
N THR A 33 -34.37 -4.69 -52.84
CA THR A 33 -33.82 -3.85 -53.91
C THR A 33 -32.48 -3.29 -53.47
N LYS A 34 -31.38 -3.82 -54.03
CA LYS A 34 -30.01 -3.37 -53.75
C LYS A 34 -29.46 -2.65 -54.99
N ASN A 35 -29.06 -1.39 -54.84
CA ASN A 35 -28.26 -0.72 -55.85
C ASN A 35 -26.85 -1.31 -55.82
N VAL A 36 -26.46 -1.99 -56.90
CA VAL A 36 -25.14 -2.63 -57.05
C VAL A 36 -24.16 -1.81 -57.87
N VAL A 37 -24.58 -0.63 -58.36
CA VAL A 37 -23.74 0.28 -59.13
C VAL A 37 -23.46 1.49 -58.25
N GLY A 38 -22.19 1.74 -57.92
CA GLY A 38 -21.73 2.77 -56.96
C GLY A 38 -22.02 4.24 -57.32
N GLY A 39 -23.02 4.53 -58.14
CA GLY A 39 -23.52 5.87 -58.42
C GLY A 39 -24.64 6.30 -57.47
N GLN A 40 -24.73 7.61 -57.19
CA GLN A 40 -25.79 8.22 -56.41
C GLN A 40 -27.16 8.06 -57.10
N PHE A 41 -28.17 7.66 -56.31
CA PHE A 41 -29.56 7.56 -56.76
C PHE A 41 -30.30 8.85 -56.41
N PHE A 42 -30.80 9.56 -57.43
CA PHE A 42 -31.61 10.78 -57.27
C PHE A 42 -33.08 10.47 -57.51
N GLN A 43 -33.94 10.79 -56.54
CA GLN A 43 -35.38 10.59 -56.63
C GLN A 43 -36.10 11.93 -56.51
N ASN A 44 -36.69 12.40 -57.61
CA ASN A 44 -37.47 13.63 -57.65
C ASN A 44 -38.96 13.28 -57.80
N GLY A 45 -39.77 13.54 -56.77
CA GLY A 45 -41.22 13.36 -56.84
C GLY A 45 -41.90 14.53 -57.57
N LYS A 46 -43.01 14.25 -58.26
CA LYS A 46 -43.88 15.29 -58.84
C LYS A 46 -44.80 15.86 -57.74
N ASN A 47 -44.97 17.18 -57.70
CA ASN A 47 -45.81 17.94 -56.76
C ASN A 47 -45.31 18.05 -55.31
N GLY A 48 -44.01 18.31 -55.10
CA GLY A 48 -43.49 18.68 -53.76
C GLY A 48 -43.36 17.52 -52.77
N GLY A 49 -43.64 16.29 -53.20
CA GLY A 49 -43.29 15.07 -52.46
C GLY A 49 -41.80 14.79 -52.58
N VAL A 50 -41.03 15.41 -51.68
CA VAL A 50 -39.60 15.30 -51.35
C VAL A 50 -38.91 16.67 -51.46
N ASN A 51 -39.02 17.45 -50.38
CA ASN A 51 -38.26 18.69 -50.18
C ASN A 51 -36.85 18.36 -49.67
N TYR A 52 -35.85 18.30 -50.57
CA TYR A 52 -34.42 18.26 -50.22
C TYR A 52 -33.70 19.60 -50.43
N GLN A 53 -34.41 20.73 -50.45
CA GLN A 53 -33.78 22.06 -50.56
C GLN A 53 -33.33 22.68 -49.23
N ILE A 54 -33.24 21.87 -48.17
CA ILE A 54 -32.41 22.22 -47.02
C ILE A 54 -31.47 21.04 -46.76
N ASN A 55 -30.48 20.86 -47.65
CA ASN A 55 -29.25 20.16 -47.30
C ASN A 55 -28.50 21.01 -46.27
N ARG A 56 -29.01 21.05 -45.03
CA ARG A 56 -28.11 21.27 -43.90
C ARG A 56 -27.18 20.07 -43.94
N GLU A 57 -25.87 20.32 -44.03
CA GLU A 57 -24.88 19.30 -43.70
C GLU A 57 -25.37 18.58 -42.45
N ARG A 58 -25.35 17.25 -42.46
CA ARG A 58 -25.72 16.46 -41.30
C ARG A 58 -24.77 16.88 -40.18
N GLN A 59 -25.19 17.81 -39.33
CA GLN A 59 -24.43 18.16 -38.15
C GLN A 59 -24.34 16.87 -37.35
N LEU A 60 -23.15 16.29 -37.32
CA LEU A 60 -22.87 15.19 -36.44
C LEU A 60 -23.31 15.66 -35.06
N PRO A 61 -24.22 14.93 -34.38
CA PRO A 61 -24.63 15.35 -33.06
C PRO A 61 -23.37 15.54 -32.23
N LEU A 62 -23.23 16.75 -31.65
CA LEU A 62 -22.09 17.08 -30.79
C LEU A 62 -21.92 15.94 -29.80
N GLU A 63 -20.74 15.31 -29.85
CA GLU A 63 -20.38 14.19 -28.99
C GLU A 63 -20.57 14.63 -27.54
N LEU A 64 -21.37 13.87 -26.78
CA LEU A 64 -21.68 14.21 -25.41
C LEU A 64 -20.43 14.08 -24.55
N ARG A 65 -20.11 15.13 -23.78
CA ARG A 65 -18.90 15.20 -22.96
C ARG A 65 -19.25 15.78 -21.60
N VAL A 66 -18.59 15.25 -20.57
CA VAL A 66 -18.51 15.89 -19.27
C VAL A 66 -17.53 17.06 -19.39
N LEU A 67 -17.87 18.19 -18.80
CA LEU A 67 -17.04 19.39 -18.76
C LEU A 67 -16.49 19.67 -17.36
N GLN A 68 -17.24 19.31 -16.31
CA GLN A 68 -16.83 19.55 -14.94
C GLN A 68 -17.34 18.47 -14.00
N ILE A 69 -16.47 18.09 -13.07
CA ILE A 69 -16.76 17.22 -11.94
C ILE A 69 -16.54 18.02 -10.67
N ASP A 70 -17.37 17.80 -9.67
CA ASP A 70 -17.27 18.42 -8.37
C ASP A 70 -17.19 17.36 -7.26
N GLY A 71 -16.65 17.76 -6.11
CA GLY A 71 -16.32 16.92 -4.97
C GLY A 71 -14.83 16.94 -4.62
N PRO A 72 -14.37 16.06 -3.71
CA PRO A 72 -15.20 15.18 -2.88
C PRO A 72 -16.05 15.93 -1.86
N PHE A 73 -17.25 15.41 -1.60
CA PHE A 73 -18.10 15.85 -0.50
C PHE A 73 -18.15 14.77 0.58
N ASP A 74 -18.07 15.18 1.85
CA ASP A 74 -18.25 14.29 3.00
C ASP A 74 -19.73 13.91 3.23
N GLU A 75 -19.99 13.14 4.28
CA GLU A 75 -21.35 12.70 4.67
C GLU A 75 -22.30 13.87 5.01
N ASN A 76 -21.76 15.03 5.37
CA ASN A 76 -22.52 16.26 5.64
C ASN A 76 -22.64 17.15 4.39
N ASN A 77 -22.29 16.61 3.22
CA ASN A 77 -22.28 17.30 1.93
C ASN A 77 -21.38 18.55 1.91
N LYS A 78 -20.35 18.58 2.77
CA LYS A 78 -19.32 19.62 2.78
C LYS A 78 -18.16 19.19 1.88
N LYS A 79 -17.69 20.11 1.03
CA LYS A 79 -16.54 19.87 0.17
C LYS A 79 -15.25 19.81 1.00
N VAL A 80 -14.41 18.82 0.72
CA VAL A 80 -13.13 18.60 1.43
C VAL A 80 -11.96 18.56 0.46
N GLU A 81 -10.78 18.96 0.92
CA GLU A 81 -9.53 18.95 0.14
C GLU A 81 -8.68 17.71 0.38
N VAL A 82 -8.94 17.00 1.48
CA VAL A 82 -8.26 15.78 1.89
C VAL A 82 -9.33 14.74 2.25
N ILE A 83 -9.13 13.50 1.83
CA ILE A 83 -10.03 12.40 2.13
C ILE A 83 -9.37 11.36 3.02
N GLU A 84 -10.14 10.82 3.95
CA GLU A 84 -9.71 9.79 4.88
C GLU A 84 -10.01 8.40 4.31
N LYS A 85 -9.22 7.41 4.72
CA LYS A 85 -9.51 6.01 4.36
C LYS A 85 -10.76 5.53 5.09
N ASN A 86 -11.42 4.53 4.49
CA ASN A 86 -12.64 3.90 4.98
C ASN A 86 -13.88 4.81 5.11
N LYS A 87 -13.81 6.08 4.72
CA LYS A 87 -14.96 6.99 4.60
C LYS A 87 -15.48 7.06 3.16
N TRP A 88 -16.79 7.26 3.02
CA TRP A 88 -17.43 7.44 1.72
C TRP A 88 -17.43 8.92 1.34
N TYR A 89 -17.04 9.21 0.11
CA TYR A 89 -17.09 10.56 -0.44
C TYR A 89 -17.88 10.60 -1.74
N THR A 90 -18.64 11.67 -1.92
CA THR A 90 -19.50 11.88 -3.07
C THR A 90 -18.81 12.70 -4.15
N TYR A 91 -19.00 12.32 -5.41
CA TYR A 91 -18.49 13.01 -6.61
C TYR A 91 -19.63 13.20 -7.60
N LYS A 92 -19.69 14.37 -8.24
CA LYS A 92 -20.82 14.79 -9.08
C LYS A 92 -20.34 15.29 -10.44
N ALA A 93 -20.87 14.76 -11.53
CA ALA A 93 -20.69 15.33 -12.86
C ALA A 93 -21.70 16.48 -13.03
N ILE A 94 -21.23 17.71 -12.86
CA ILE A 94 -22.11 18.89 -12.71
C ILE A 94 -22.32 19.67 -14.01
N GLN A 95 -21.42 19.53 -14.99
CA GLN A 95 -21.52 20.25 -16.24
C GLN A 95 -21.24 19.34 -17.44
N PHE A 96 -22.05 19.49 -18.47
CA PHE A 96 -21.96 18.78 -19.75
C PHE A 96 -21.96 19.80 -20.90
N ASN A 97 -21.42 19.43 -22.05
CA ASN A 97 -21.45 20.31 -23.23
C ASN A 97 -22.86 20.53 -23.80
N ARG A 98 -23.80 19.66 -23.45
CA ARG A 98 -25.25 19.79 -23.65
C ARG A 98 -25.96 18.90 -22.64
N GLU A 99 -27.25 19.15 -22.40
CA GLU A 99 -28.02 18.28 -21.50
C GLU A 99 -28.08 16.84 -22.07
N PRO A 100 -27.64 15.83 -21.31
CA PRO A 100 -27.66 14.44 -21.74
C PRO A 100 -29.07 13.84 -21.68
N LYS A 101 -29.46 13.07 -22.70
CA LYS A 101 -30.70 12.28 -22.64
C LYS A 101 -30.56 11.13 -21.64
N LYS A 102 -31.69 10.65 -21.11
CA LYS A 102 -31.74 9.53 -20.15
C LYS A 102 -31.03 8.27 -20.67
N GLU A 103 -31.18 7.96 -21.95
CA GLU A 103 -30.52 6.82 -22.60
C GLU A 103 -29.01 7.04 -22.76
N GLU A 104 -28.58 8.28 -23.04
CA GLU A 104 -27.17 8.62 -23.21
C GLU A 104 -26.42 8.52 -21.88
N LEU A 105 -27.07 8.91 -20.77
CA LEU A 105 -26.52 8.76 -19.42
C LEU A 105 -26.14 7.31 -19.10
N GLN A 106 -26.83 6.32 -19.67
CA GLN A 106 -26.45 4.91 -19.49
C GLN A 106 -25.07 4.57 -20.07
N ASN A 107 -24.44 5.47 -20.81
CA ASN A 107 -23.06 5.35 -21.29
C ASN A 107 -22.06 6.17 -20.46
N LEU A 108 -22.51 6.88 -19.42
CA LEU A 108 -21.62 7.62 -18.51
C LEU A 108 -20.80 6.62 -17.69
N ARG A 109 -19.49 6.77 -17.75
CA ARG A 109 -18.51 5.95 -17.04
C ARG A 109 -17.80 6.77 -16.00
N TRP A 110 -17.38 6.11 -14.94
CA TRP A 110 -16.57 6.69 -13.88
C TRP A 110 -15.24 5.95 -13.79
N GLY A 111 -14.17 6.69 -13.59
CA GLY A 111 -12.82 6.14 -13.50
C GLY A 111 -12.11 6.63 -12.27
N VAL A 112 -11.16 5.84 -11.79
CA VAL A 112 -10.29 6.17 -10.67
C VAL A 112 -8.83 5.95 -11.05
N LYS A 113 -7.97 6.90 -10.67
CA LYS A 113 -6.51 6.77 -10.76
C LYS A 113 -5.93 7.05 -9.39
N TYR A 114 -5.03 6.18 -8.96
CA TYR A 114 -4.29 6.32 -7.72
C TYR A 114 -2.83 6.66 -8.04
N ASP A 115 -2.31 7.73 -7.44
CA ASP A 115 -0.97 8.26 -7.74
C ASP A 115 -0.66 8.26 -9.27
N ASP A 116 0.40 7.56 -9.68
CA ASP A 116 0.87 7.46 -11.06
C ASP A 116 0.41 6.16 -11.76
N GLU A 117 -0.51 5.40 -11.16
CA GLU A 117 -1.03 4.17 -11.76
C GLU A 117 -1.87 4.46 -13.01
N ALA A 118 -2.15 3.39 -13.77
CA ALA A 118 -3.15 3.45 -14.83
C ALA A 118 -4.55 3.68 -14.22
N MET A 119 -5.36 4.50 -14.90
CA MET A 119 -6.76 4.70 -14.54
C MET A 119 -7.53 3.37 -14.69
N LYS A 120 -8.34 3.05 -13.69
CA LYS A 120 -9.23 1.88 -13.64
C LYS A 120 -10.68 2.34 -13.67
N GLU A 121 -11.51 1.70 -14.49
CA GLU A 121 -12.93 1.99 -14.56
C GLU A 121 -13.65 1.46 -13.31
N LEU A 122 -14.56 2.25 -12.74
CA LEU A 122 -15.40 1.87 -11.60
C LEU A 122 -16.64 1.12 -12.13
N ALA A 123 -16.47 -0.16 -12.41
CA ALA A 123 -17.48 -0.99 -13.08
C ALA A 123 -18.83 -1.07 -12.34
N GLN A 124 -18.86 -0.88 -11.03
CA GLN A 124 -20.12 -0.95 -10.25
C GLN A 124 -21.06 0.22 -10.52
N VAL A 125 -20.52 1.39 -10.87
CA VAL A 125 -21.28 2.62 -11.10
C VAL A 125 -21.25 3.07 -12.57
N SER A 126 -20.31 2.56 -13.36
CA SER A 126 -20.20 2.87 -14.78
C SER A 126 -21.33 2.24 -15.58
N CYS A 127 -21.78 2.98 -16.60
CA CYS A 127 -22.87 2.59 -17.48
C CYS A 127 -24.21 2.34 -16.76
N LYS A 128 -24.48 3.09 -15.66
CA LYS A 128 -25.73 3.01 -14.88
C LYS A 128 -26.61 4.25 -14.96
N GLY A 129 -26.15 5.30 -15.62
CA GLY A 129 -26.87 6.58 -15.65
C GLY A 129 -26.60 7.51 -14.46
N PHE A 130 -25.64 7.16 -13.60
CA PHE A 130 -25.35 7.92 -12.39
C PHE A 130 -24.53 9.18 -12.68
N LYS A 131 -25.16 10.35 -12.53
CA LYS A 131 -24.49 11.66 -12.52
C LYS A 131 -23.74 11.92 -11.20
N GLU A 132 -24.04 11.15 -10.17
CA GLU A 132 -23.45 11.23 -8.83
C GLU A 132 -23.05 9.84 -8.37
N ILE A 133 -21.84 9.70 -7.83
CA ILE A 133 -21.34 8.44 -7.28
C ILE A 133 -20.74 8.67 -5.89
N THR A 134 -20.70 7.60 -5.11
CA THR A 134 -19.89 7.53 -3.89
C THR A 134 -18.71 6.61 -4.12
N HIS A 135 -17.56 6.98 -3.57
CA HIS A 135 -16.34 6.17 -3.62
C HIS A 135 -15.64 6.16 -2.26
N LYS A 136 -15.14 4.99 -1.86
CA LYS A 136 -14.42 4.77 -0.61
C LYS A 136 -13.05 4.20 -0.90
N ILE A 137 -12.03 4.74 -0.24
CA ILE A 137 -10.68 4.20 -0.27
C ILE A 137 -10.51 3.19 0.85
N LEU A 138 -10.01 2.01 0.53
CA LEU A 138 -9.75 0.95 1.51
C LEU A 138 -8.45 1.19 2.27
N GLU A 139 -8.39 0.68 3.50
CA GLU A 139 -7.26 0.84 4.43
C GLU A 139 -5.90 0.39 3.86
N ASN A 140 -5.91 -0.71 3.10
CA ASN A 140 -4.71 -1.30 2.49
C ASN A 140 -4.17 -0.54 1.28
N ASN A 141 -4.83 0.53 0.84
CA ASN A 141 -4.35 1.37 -0.24
C ASN A 141 -3.25 2.31 0.27
N ASN A 142 -2.04 2.21 -0.29
CA ASN A 142 -0.88 3.02 0.13
C ASN A 142 -0.71 4.33 -0.66
N SER A 143 -1.69 4.69 -1.49
CA SER A 143 -1.59 5.84 -2.37
C SER A 143 -1.68 7.14 -1.61
N SER A 144 -1.02 8.17 -2.13
CA SER A 144 -1.05 9.52 -1.56
C SER A 144 -2.13 10.40 -2.17
N LYS A 145 -2.55 10.07 -3.41
CA LYS A 145 -3.49 10.86 -4.19
C LYS A 145 -4.49 9.97 -4.91
N LEU A 146 -5.69 10.52 -5.04
CA LEU A 146 -6.78 9.96 -5.83
C LEU A 146 -7.15 10.96 -6.92
N ARG A 147 -7.49 10.46 -8.10
CA ARG A 147 -8.14 11.25 -9.15
C ARG A 147 -9.36 10.52 -9.69
N ILE A 148 -10.49 11.20 -9.68
CA ILE A 148 -11.78 10.70 -10.18
C ILE A 148 -12.11 11.34 -11.52
N TYR A 149 -12.56 10.50 -12.45
CA TYR A 149 -12.96 10.88 -13.80
C TYR A 149 -14.41 10.51 -14.04
N ALA A 150 -15.06 11.26 -14.93
CA ALA A 150 -16.36 10.96 -15.50
C ALA A 150 -16.29 11.22 -17.00
N PHE A 151 -16.71 10.25 -17.81
CA PHE A 151 -16.55 10.32 -19.26
C PHE A 151 -17.53 9.41 -20.01
N PHE A 152 -17.82 9.72 -21.27
CA PHE A 152 -18.65 8.87 -22.15
C PHE A 152 -17.82 7.95 -23.07
N LYS A 153 -16.61 8.39 -23.45
CA LYS A 153 -15.77 7.67 -24.41
C LYS A 153 -14.35 7.46 -23.90
N ALA A 154 -13.67 8.54 -23.55
CA ALA A 154 -12.31 8.51 -23.01
C ALA A 154 -12.18 9.51 -21.83
N PRO A 155 -11.39 9.18 -20.80
CA PRO A 155 -11.10 10.08 -19.70
C PRO A 155 -10.33 11.31 -20.19
N ASN A 156 -10.52 12.45 -19.52
CA ASN A 156 -9.79 13.68 -19.76
C ASN A 156 -9.25 14.21 -18.43
N GLU A 157 -7.94 14.43 -18.34
CA GLU A 157 -7.29 14.94 -17.12
C GLU A 157 -7.81 16.34 -16.72
N ASN A 158 -8.21 17.18 -17.68
CA ASN A 158 -8.81 18.49 -17.42
C ASN A 158 -10.23 18.39 -16.87
N VAL A 159 -10.88 17.24 -17.02
CA VAL A 159 -12.24 16.94 -16.53
C VAL A 159 -12.13 15.81 -15.50
N SER A 160 -11.43 16.13 -14.42
CA SER A 160 -11.22 15.22 -13.30
C SER A 160 -11.09 16.01 -12.00
N VAL A 161 -11.33 15.34 -10.88
CA VAL A 161 -11.07 15.89 -9.55
C VAL A 161 -9.91 15.12 -8.94
N GLY A 162 -8.82 15.82 -8.65
CA GLY A 162 -7.70 15.29 -7.87
C GLY A 162 -7.85 15.67 -6.41
N VAL A 163 -7.57 14.73 -5.50
CA VAL A 163 -7.65 14.94 -4.06
C VAL A 163 -6.49 14.22 -3.36
N GLU A 164 -6.00 14.82 -2.27
CA GLU A 164 -5.01 14.17 -1.42
C GLU A 164 -5.69 13.18 -0.46
N ILE A 165 -5.02 12.06 -0.22
CA ILE A 165 -5.46 11.06 0.76
C ILE A 165 -4.71 11.37 2.05
N GLU A 166 -5.42 11.41 3.18
CA GLU A 166 -4.80 11.59 4.48
C GLU A 166 -3.80 10.46 4.74
N GLN A 167 -2.56 10.85 5.06
CA GLN A 167 -1.48 9.93 5.42
C GLN A 167 -1.10 10.19 6.87
N GLY A 168 -1.38 9.25 7.76
CA GLY A 168 -0.83 9.26 9.11
C GLY A 168 0.68 9.00 9.10
N GLU A 169 1.38 9.37 10.16
CA GLU A 169 2.80 9.03 10.33
C GLU A 169 3.00 7.51 10.32
N VAL A 170 4.04 7.08 9.62
CA VAL A 170 4.63 5.73 9.73
C VAL A 170 5.89 5.87 10.55
N LEU A 171 5.90 5.29 11.74
CA LEU A 171 7.03 5.35 12.66
C LEU A 171 7.78 4.01 12.69
N ILE A 172 9.01 4.02 12.20
CA ILE A 172 9.91 2.86 12.22
C ILE A 172 10.87 3.05 13.40
N ILE A 173 10.80 2.14 14.37
CA ILE A 173 11.60 2.17 15.60
C ILE A 173 12.67 1.08 15.49
N VAL A 174 13.93 1.48 15.67
CA VAL A 174 15.10 0.63 15.46
C VAL A 174 15.91 0.53 16.75
N GLY A 175 16.10 -0.69 17.24
CA GLY A 175 16.99 -1.01 18.34
C GLY A 175 18.44 -1.20 17.89
N THR A 176 19.28 -1.58 18.85
CA THR A 176 20.71 -1.87 18.68
C THR A 176 20.96 -3.35 18.94
N GLU A 177 21.92 -3.94 18.22
CA GLU A 177 22.44 -5.27 18.52
C GLU A 177 23.72 -5.07 19.32
N GLN A 178 23.69 -5.35 20.63
CA GLN A 178 24.85 -5.24 21.53
C GLN A 178 25.22 -6.60 22.16
N HIS A 179 24.36 -7.61 22.00
CA HIS A 179 24.53 -8.93 22.60
C HIS A 179 25.44 -9.83 21.75
N SER A 180 25.36 -9.70 20.42
CA SER A 180 26.02 -10.56 19.44
C SER A 180 26.46 -9.76 18.22
N GLU A 181 27.18 -8.67 18.50
CA GLU A 181 27.85 -7.82 17.51
C GLU A 181 28.78 -8.69 16.65
N SER A 182 28.41 -8.85 15.40
CA SER A 182 29.19 -9.57 14.40
C SER A 182 28.94 -8.94 13.04
N TYR A 183 29.82 -9.21 12.09
CA TYR A 183 29.76 -8.70 10.71
C TYR A 183 28.32 -8.64 10.15
N GLY A 184 27.57 -9.73 10.25
CA GLY A 184 26.20 -9.79 9.73
C GLY A 184 25.09 -9.29 10.67
N ASN A 185 25.34 -9.16 11.98
CA ASN A 185 24.27 -8.87 12.94
C ASN A 185 24.20 -7.40 13.34
N LYS A 186 25.35 -6.70 13.42
CA LYS A 186 25.45 -5.33 13.98
C LYS A 186 24.40 -4.37 13.40
N LEU A 187 24.22 -4.42 12.07
CA LEU A 187 23.35 -3.50 11.33
C LEU A 187 22.04 -4.14 10.85
N MET A 188 21.67 -5.32 11.36
CA MET A 188 20.48 -6.03 10.87
C MET A 188 19.17 -5.26 11.15
N PHE A 189 19.02 -4.62 12.31
CA PHE A 189 17.81 -3.83 12.61
C PHE A 189 17.69 -2.57 11.74
N PRO A 190 18.74 -1.72 11.61
CA PRO A 190 18.70 -0.59 10.67
C PRO A 190 18.45 -1.02 9.22
N ALA A 191 19.01 -2.16 8.80
CA ALA A 191 18.79 -2.69 7.46
C ALA A 191 17.30 -3.00 7.20
N GLN A 192 16.58 -3.51 8.19
CA GLN A 192 15.14 -3.71 8.07
C GLN A 192 14.37 -2.40 7.94
N ALA A 193 14.79 -1.34 8.64
CA ALA A 193 14.17 -0.02 8.48
C ALA A 193 14.35 0.52 7.06
N VAL A 194 15.55 0.43 6.49
CA VAL A 194 15.82 0.86 5.10
C VAL A 194 15.03 0.00 4.11
N ARG A 195 14.91 -1.31 4.35
CA ARG A 195 14.06 -2.20 3.57
C ARG A 195 12.60 -1.75 3.59
N GLU A 196 12.06 -1.37 4.75
CA GLU A 196 10.67 -0.89 4.84
C GLU A 196 10.43 0.37 4.00
N ILE A 197 11.39 1.29 3.99
CA ILE A 197 11.35 2.44 3.09
C ILE A 197 11.34 1.98 1.63
N ARG A 198 12.26 1.06 1.27
CA ARG A 198 12.36 0.53 -0.09
C ARG A 198 11.08 -0.17 -0.53
N GLU A 199 10.48 -1.04 0.28
CA GLU A 199 9.37 -1.88 -0.17
C GLU A 199 8.03 -1.16 -0.06
N ASN A 200 7.83 -0.37 1.01
CA ASN A 200 6.49 0.05 1.40
C ASN A 200 6.30 1.58 1.42
N TYR A 201 7.37 2.35 1.60
CA TYR A 201 7.25 3.78 1.92
C TYR A 201 8.10 4.72 1.05
N LYS A 202 8.44 4.33 -0.20
CA LYS A 202 9.22 5.17 -1.13
C LYS A 202 8.60 6.56 -1.39
N LYS A 203 7.27 6.63 -1.45
CA LYS A 203 6.50 7.85 -1.77
C LYS A 203 5.72 8.43 -0.57
N HIS A 204 5.93 7.89 0.63
CA HIS A 204 5.15 8.28 1.80
C HIS A 204 5.73 9.56 2.42
N LYS A 205 4.94 10.63 2.55
CA LYS A 205 5.42 11.95 3.00
C LYS A 205 5.88 11.98 4.46
N HIS A 206 5.31 11.09 5.29
CA HIS A 206 5.50 11.09 6.75
C HIS A 206 6.03 9.74 7.28
N ALA A 207 7.03 9.18 6.60
CA ALA A 207 7.74 7.98 7.06
C ALA A 207 8.99 8.39 7.85
N ASN A 208 9.03 8.05 9.14
CA ASN A 208 10.04 8.52 10.06
C ASN A 208 10.77 7.34 10.71
N ILE A 209 12.08 7.49 10.91
CA ILE A 209 12.94 6.49 11.57
C ILE A 209 13.42 7.07 12.88
N LEU A 210 13.06 6.41 13.99
CA LEU A 210 13.64 6.63 15.31
C LEU A 210 14.58 5.48 15.62
N ILE A 211 15.84 5.80 15.92
CA ILE A 211 16.89 4.80 16.14
C ILE A 211 17.53 4.99 17.49
N PHE A 212 17.55 3.94 18.32
CA PHE A 212 18.40 3.89 19.49
C PHE A 212 19.84 3.86 19.02
N LYS A 213 20.66 4.78 19.50
CA LYS A 213 21.96 5.05 18.89
C LYS A 213 23.17 4.49 19.61
N ASP A 214 22.98 3.92 20.80
CA ASP A 214 24.07 3.34 21.57
C ASP A 214 24.79 2.28 20.72
N LYS A 215 26.13 2.21 20.83
CA LYS A 215 26.99 1.31 20.04
C LYS A 215 27.05 1.57 18.53
N PHE A 216 26.29 2.51 17.98
CA PHE A 216 26.50 2.94 16.60
C PHE A 216 27.51 4.09 16.51
N THR A 217 28.42 4.00 15.55
CA THR A 217 29.31 5.11 15.20
C THR A 217 28.54 6.20 14.45
N GLU A 218 29.04 7.45 14.49
CA GLU A 218 28.47 8.54 13.70
C GLU A 218 28.51 8.22 12.19
N MET A 219 29.54 7.50 11.73
CA MET A 219 29.64 7.02 10.35
C MET A 219 28.48 6.08 10.00
N GLN A 220 28.22 5.06 10.83
CA GLN A 220 27.10 4.13 10.63
C GLN A 220 25.76 4.87 10.58
N LEU A 221 25.49 5.74 11.56
CA LEU A 221 24.25 6.54 11.59
C LEU A 221 24.10 7.43 10.34
N SER A 222 25.21 8.02 9.87
CA SER A 222 25.21 8.85 8.66
C SER A 222 24.90 8.04 7.40
N ILE A 223 25.44 6.82 7.27
CA ILE A 223 25.23 5.93 6.13
C ILE A 223 23.78 5.42 6.12
N ILE A 224 23.26 4.97 7.27
CA ILE A 224 21.87 4.54 7.40
C ILE A 224 20.92 5.67 6.97
N LYS A 225 21.14 6.89 7.50
CA LYS A 225 20.34 8.07 7.15
C LYS A 225 20.43 8.42 5.67
N ARG A 226 21.63 8.43 5.10
CA ARG A 226 21.88 8.73 3.67
C ARG A 226 21.10 7.77 2.78
N ASP A 227 21.20 6.48 3.05
CA ASP A 227 20.63 5.44 2.19
C ASP A 227 19.10 5.38 2.31
N ALA A 228 18.56 5.56 3.52
CA ALA A 228 17.13 5.77 3.70
C ALA A 228 16.64 6.99 2.88
N LYS A 229 17.33 8.14 2.98
CA LYS A 229 16.95 9.36 2.26
C LYS A 229 17.10 9.28 0.74
N LYS A 230 18.02 8.45 0.24
CA LYS A 230 18.15 8.16 -1.18
C LYS A 230 16.88 7.47 -1.74
N LEU A 231 16.23 6.64 -0.92
CA LEU A 231 15.00 5.94 -1.29
C LEU A 231 13.74 6.81 -1.10
N ASN A 232 13.72 7.63 -0.05
CA ASN A 232 12.67 8.62 0.20
C ASN A 232 13.25 9.89 0.84
N LYS A 233 13.25 10.98 0.09
CA LYS A 233 13.83 12.27 0.49
C LYS A 233 13.14 12.93 1.70
N ASP A 234 11.88 12.58 1.96
CA ASP A 234 11.04 13.18 2.99
C ASP A 234 11.24 12.53 4.37
N ILE A 235 12.09 11.51 4.47
CA ILE A 235 12.36 10.81 5.74
C ILE A 235 12.91 11.75 6.79
N TYR A 236 12.26 11.74 7.95
CA TYR A 236 12.83 12.23 9.19
C TYR A 236 13.59 11.10 9.89
N PHE A 237 14.85 11.36 10.25
CA PHE A 237 15.73 10.40 10.91
C PHE A 237 16.19 10.99 12.24
N LYS A 238 15.86 10.33 13.34
CA LYS A 238 16.10 10.82 14.69
C LYS A 238 16.77 9.75 15.57
N PRO A 239 18.07 9.94 15.88
CA PRO A 239 18.72 9.19 16.94
C PRO A 239 18.13 9.54 18.31
N ILE A 240 17.95 8.53 19.16
CA ILE A 240 17.45 8.64 20.54
C ILE A 240 18.25 7.73 21.47
N HIS A 241 18.16 7.96 22.78
CA HIS A 241 18.87 7.15 23.78
C HIS A 241 17.96 6.29 24.66
N THR A 242 16.72 6.72 24.89
CA THR A 242 15.88 6.15 25.96
C THR A 242 14.44 5.93 25.50
N VAL A 243 13.76 5.02 26.18
CA VAL A 243 12.32 4.80 26.02
C VAL A 243 11.52 6.04 26.42
N SER A 244 11.99 6.84 27.38
CA SER A 244 11.36 8.12 27.73
C SER A 244 11.37 9.10 26.55
N GLU A 245 12.48 9.19 25.80
CA GLU A 245 12.54 10.00 24.57
C GLU A 245 11.61 9.46 23.49
N LEU A 246 11.52 8.13 23.34
CA LEU A 246 10.59 7.48 22.42
C LEU A 246 9.13 7.83 22.76
N ILE A 247 8.72 7.64 24.01
CA ILE A 247 7.36 7.95 24.49
C ILE A 247 7.05 9.43 24.30
N ASN A 248 7.99 10.31 24.64
CA ASN A 248 7.82 11.75 24.44
C ASN A 248 7.59 12.09 22.95
N TYR A 249 8.37 11.49 22.04
CA TYR A 249 8.17 11.69 20.60
C TYR A 249 6.83 11.13 20.11
N ILE A 250 6.42 9.95 20.58
CA ILE A 250 5.12 9.36 20.23
C ILE A 250 4.00 10.31 20.67
N ASN A 251 4.04 10.79 21.90
CA ASN A 251 2.96 11.61 22.48
C ASN A 251 2.92 13.05 21.95
N ASN A 252 4.08 13.63 21.67
CA ASN A 252 4.18 15.08 21.45
C ASN A 252 4.77 15.44 20.06
N GLY A 253 5.38 14.48 19.37
CA GLY A 253 6.20 14.75 18.19
C GLY A 253 7.46 15.54 18.56
N ASP A 254 7.85 16.49 17.72
CA ASP A 254 8.91 17.46 18.02
C ASP A 254 8.79 18.69 17.10
N LYS A 255 9.84 19.52 17.00
CA LYS A 255 9.86 20.70 16.14
C LYS A 255 9.55 20.43 14.66
N THR A 256 9.75 19.19 14.21
CA THR A 256 9.52 18.76 12.82
C THR A 256 8.11 18.18 12.66
N ILE A 257 7.62 17.49 13.69
CA ILE A 257 6.35 16.77 13.65
C ILE A 257 5.37 17.35 14.66
N ASN A 258 4.32 18.00 14.13
CA ASN A 258 3.20 18.46 14.95
C ASN A 258 2.20 17.31 15.17
N ARG A 259 2.22 16.69 16.35
CA ARG A 259 1.39 15.52 16.68
C ARG A 259 -0.12 15.76 16.56
N SER A 260 -0.58 16.99 16.81
CA SER A 260 -2.02 17.31 16.69
C SER A 260 -2.55 17.24 15.26
N LYS A 261 -1.66 17.38 14.27
CA LYS A 261 -1.99 17.30 12.84
C LYS A 261 -1.55 15.99 12.22
N GLN A 262 -0.37 15.51 12.62
CA GLN A 262 0.24 14.31 12.09
C GLN A 262 0.10 13.20 13.12
N LYS A 263 -0.99 12.43 13.08
CA LYS A 263 -1.22 11.29 13.98
C LYS A 263 -0.53 10.03 13.47
N ILE A 264 -0.13 9.13 14.37
CA ILE A 264 0.53 7.86 14.01
C ILE A 264 -0.52 6.88 13.47
N SER A 265 -0.27 6.37 12.26
CA SER A 265 -1.10 5.31 11.67
C SER A 265 -0.43 3.94 11.80
N VAL A 266 0.90 3.88 11.68
CA VAL A 266 1.65 2.63 11.70
C VAL A 266 2.90 2.76 12.56
N ILE A 267 3.17 1.75 13.38
CA ILE A 267 4.48 1.55 14.03
C ILE A 267 5.10 0.24 13.54
N LYS A 268 6.37 0.25 13.18
CA LYS A 268 7.17 -0.96 12.90
C LYS A 268 8.39 -0.99 13.81
N ILE A 269 8.58 -2.09 14.53
CA ILE A 269 9.61 -2.20 15.57
C ILE A 269 10.57 -3.33 15.19
N PHE A 270 11.85 -2.98 15.02
CA PHE A 270 12.95 -3.91 14.76
C PHE A 270 13.94 -3.85 15.92
N SER A 271 13.90 -4.86 16.78
CA SER A 271 14.71 -4.89 18.01
C SER A 271 14.81 -6.32 18.57
N HIS A 272 15.55 -6.46 19.66
CA HIS A 272 15.41 -7.62 20.53
C HIS A 272 14.07 -7.57 21.29
N GLY A 273 13.72 -8.71 21.88
CA GLY A 273 12.57 -8.80 22.75
C GLY A 273 12.72 -9.91 23.79
N LEU A 274 12.06 -9.69 24.91
CA LEU A 274 11.85 -10.66 25.96
C LEU A 274 10.33 -10.83 26.14
N PRO A 275 9.86 -11.83 26.89
CA PRO A 275 8.45 -11.97 27.19
C PRO A 275 7.89 -10.65 27.74
N SER A 276 6.90 -10.07 27.05
CA SER A 276 6.29 -8.77 27.35
C SER A 276 7.25 -7.56 27.44
N VAL A 277 8.40 -7.58 26.75
CA VAL A 277 9.37 -6.47 26.71
C VAL A 277 9.89 -6.29 25.29
N LEU A 278 9.92 -5.04 24.83
CA LEU A 278 10.72 -4.64 23.67
C LEU A 278 12.04 -4.09 24.19
N ASP A 279 13.15 -4.68 23.73
CA ASP A 279 14.48 -4.32 24.20
C ASP A 279 15.29 -3.71 23.06
N PHE A 280 15.58 -2.41 23.19
CA PHE A 280 16.28 -1.64 22.16
C PHE A 280 17.81 -1.60 22.35
N GLY A 281 18.34 -2.22 23.40
CA GLY A 281 19.78 -2.32 23.65
C GLY A 281 20.12 -3.41 24.63
N LEU A 282 19.65 -4.62 24.32
CA LEU A 282 19.84 -5.83 25.10
C LEU A 282 21.31 -6.03 25.43
N ASP A 283 21.61 -6.30 26.70
CA ASP A 283 22.96 -6.45 27.28
C ASP A 283 23.87 -5.21 27.17
N GLY A 284 23.31 -4.07 26.78
CA GLY A 284 24.00 -2.78 26.71
C GLY A 284 24.13 -2.08 28.07
N LYS A 285 25.06 -1.12 28.17
CA LYS A 285 25.26 -0.35 29.42
C LYS A 285 24.01 0.43 29.86
N ASN A 286 23.18 0.85 28.91
CA ASN A 286 21.96 1.63 29.15
C ASN A 286 20.67 0.81 28.99
N GLU A 287 20.78 -0.53 28.99
CA GLU A 287 19.68 -1.46 28.68
C GLU A 287 18.38 -1.14 29.43
N GLU A 288 18.43 -0.88 30.74
CA GLU A 288 17.20 -0.60 31.51
C GLU A 288 16.43 0.63 31.02
N ALA A 289 17.15 1.68 30.58
CA ALA A 289 16.53 2.87 30.00
C ALA A 289 16.01 2.64 28.56
N GLN A 290 16.36 1.50 27.96
CA GLN A 290 16.04 1.09 26.59
C GLN A 290 15.05 -0.08 26.52
N ARG A 291 14.45 -0.45 27.65
CA ARG A 291 13.41 -1.50 27.72
C ARG A 291 12.01 -0.89 27.81
N PHE A 292 11.21 -1.06 26.75
CA PHE A 292 9.78 -0.75 26.79
C PHE A 292 9.03 -1.95 27.39
N LYS A 293 8.24 -1.69 28.43
CA LYS A 293 7.66 -2.68 29.35
C LYS A 293 6.16 -2.41 29.50
N LEU A 294 5.43 -3.32 30.13
CA LEU A 294 3.99 -3.17 30.38
C LEU A 294 3.63 -1.83 31.06
N SER A 295 4.44 -1.38 32.03
CA SER A 295 4.24 -0.10 32.74
C SER A 295 4.38 1.14 31.86
N HIS A 296 4.95 1.01 30.66
CA HIS A 296 5.10 2.11 29.71
C HIS A 296 3.89 2.26 28.78
N VAL A 297 3.04 1.24 28.66
CA VAL A 297 1.88 1.25 27.75
C VAL A 297 0.93 2.40 28.09
N THR A 298 0.59 2.57 29.36
CA THR A 298 -0.34 3.60 29.83
C THR A 298 0.21 5.02 29.71
N GLN A 299 1.52 5.16 29.44
CA GLN A 299 2.16 6.46 29.20
C GLN A 299 1.95 6.94 27.76
N LEU A 300 1.53 6.06 26.84
CA LEU A 300 1.22 6.45 25.47
C LEU A 300 -0.12 7.18 25.41
N ASN A 301 -0.17 8.32 24.74
CA ASN A 301 -1.41 9.08 24.55
C ASN A 301 -2.17 8.54 23.34
N LYS A 302 -3.37 7.98 23.56
CA LYS A 302 -4.24 7.46 22.51
C LYS A 302 -4.52 8.51 21.42
N GLU A 303 -4.66 9.78 21.79
CA GLU A 303 -4.94 10.87 20.83
C GLU A 303 -3.79 11.16 19.86
N SER A 304 -2.60 10.63 20.12
CA SER A 304 -1.45 10.71 19.23
C SER A 304 -1.55 9.78 18.02
N PHE A 305 -2.52 8.88 18.03
CA PHE A 305 -2.73 7.88 16.99
C PHE A 305 -3.98 8.19 16.16
N MET A 306 -3.95 7.76 14.90
CA MET A 306 -5.16 7.69 14.08
C MET A 306 -6.11 6.63 14.68
N GLU A 307 -7.36 6.62 14.20
CA GLU A 307 -8.29 5.56 14.54
C GLU A 307 -7.73 4.21 14.05
N HIS A 308 -7.73 3.20 14.93
CA HIS A 308 -7.25 1.84 14.67
C HIS A 308 -5.82 1.75 14.08
N PRO A 309 -4.79 2.25 14.78
CA PRO A 309 -3.43 2.19 14.27
C PRO A 309 -2.92 0.74 14.19
N VAL A 310 -1.92 0.50 13.36
CA VAL A 310 -1.32 -0.83 13.18
C VAL A 310 0.10 -0.85 13.76
N ILE A 311 0.41 -1.86 14.57
CA ILE A 311 1.74 -2.02 15.17
C ILE A 311 2.32 -3.37 14.77
N TYR A 312 3.52 -3.38 14.21
CA TYR A 312 4.28 -4.60 13.94
C TYR A 312 5.47 -4.69 14.89
N SER A 313 5.48 -5.71 15.74
CA SER A 313 6.64 -6.08 16.55
C SER A 313 7.39 -7.23 15.89
N TYR A 314 8.54 -6.93 15.29
CA TYR A 314 9.51 -7.94 14.86
C TYR A 314 10.50 -8.33 15.96
N ALA A 315 10.16 -8.02 17.21
CA ALA A 315 10.91 -8.43 18.38
C ALA A 315 10.49 -9.83 18.87
N CYS A 316 11.42 -10.49 19.55
CA CYS A 316 11.16 -11.79 20.16
C CYS A 316 10.05 -11.70 21.23
N ARG A 317 9.07 -12.61 21.18
CA ARG A 317 8.19 -12.94 22.31
C ARG A 317 7.38 -11.77 22.89
N THR A 318 7.16 -10.68 22.15
CA THR A 318 6.31 -9.56 22.62
C THR A 318 4.87 -10.01 22.89
N GLY A 319 4.40 -11.04 22.18
CA GLY A 319 3.07 -11.63 22.37
C GLY A 319 3.01 -12.73 23.45
N ASN A 320 4.10 -13.00 24.16
CA ASN A 320 4.21 -14.06 25.15
C ASN A 320 4.55 -13.43 26.52
N SER A 321 3.83 -13.80 27.58
CA SER A 321 4.01 -13.26 28.93
C SER A 321 4.79 -14.18 29.88
N ASP A 322 5.20 -15.37 29.44
CA ASP A 322 5.98 -16.31 30.26
C ASP A 322 7.43 -15.83 30.44
N GLY A 323 7.65 -15.04 31.48
CA GLY A 323 8.95 -14.44 31.82
C GLY A 323 9.94 -15.37 32.53
N ARG A 324 9.66 -16.69 32.65
CA ARG A 324 10.58 -17.59 33.38
C ARG A 324 11.94 -17.68 32.69
N VAL A 325 13.01 -17.71 33.49
CA VAL A 325 14.41 -17.80 33.01
C VAL A 325 14.65 -19.02 32.13
N VAL A 326 13.99 -20.16 32.40
CA VAL A 326 14.12 -21.38 31.58
C VAL A 326 13.73 -21.17 30.11
N THR A 327 12.86 -20.21 29.82
CA THR A 327 12.46 -19.86 28.44
C THR A 327 13.56 -19.12 27.67
N ALA A 328 14.58 -18.62 28.38
CA ALA A 328 15.80 -18.08 27.78
C ALA A 328 16.71 -19.17 27.21
N ASN A 329 16.49 -20.45 27.54
CA ASN A 329 17.18 -21.55 26.89
C ASN A 329 16.60 -21.77 25.47
N PRO A 330 17.41 -21.68 24.39
CA PRO A 330 16.95 -21.94 23.03
C PRO A 330 16.32 -23.34 22.83
N GLY A 331 16.73 -24.33 23.63
CA GLY A 331 16.22 -25.69 23.58
C GLY A 331 14.90 -25.92 24.33
N TYR A 332 14.38 -24.92 25.05
CA TYR A 332 13.15 -25.06 25.82
C TYR A 332 11.93 -25.40 24.94
N LYS A 333 11.07 -26.29 25.44
CA LYS A 333 9.85 -26.75 24.76
C LYS A 333 8.66 -26.62 25.71
N TYR A 334 7.58 -26.05 25.22
CA TYR A 334 6.31 -26.05 25.91
C TYR A 334 5.59 -27.39 25.74
N ASP A 335 5.11 -27.93 26.84
CA ASP A 335 4.21 -29.09 26.93
C ASP A 335 2.78 -28.63 27.28
N SER A 336 1.87 -29.58 27.50
CA SER A 336 0.45 -29.31 27.75
C SER A 336 0.19 -28.50 29.03
N GLU A 337 1.10 -28.53 30.00
CA GLU A 337 0.94 -27.80 31.26
C GLU A 337 1.60 -26.43 31.19
N THR A 338 2.83 -26.37 30.70
CA THR A 338 3.60 -25.13 30.65
C THR A 338 3.10 -24.16 29.59
N ILE A 339 2.43 -24.62 28.53
CA ILE A 339 1.85 -23.74 27.50
C ILE A 339 0.82 -22.77 28.09
N LYS A 340 0.14 -23.15 29.18
CA LYS A 340 -0.83 -22.30 29.90
C LYS A 340 -0.18 -21.05 30.50
N LEU A 341 1.15 -21.02 30.62
CA LEU A 341 1.92 -19.90 31.15
C LEU A 341 2.24 -18.82 30.10
N VAL A 342 2.08 -19.11 28.81
CA VAL A 342 2.36 -18.16 27.71
C VAL A 342 1.42 -16.96 27.73
N LYS A 343 0.16 -17.20 28.12
CA LYS A 343 -0.94 -16.24 28.26
C LYS A 343 -0.83 -15.01 27.33
N PRO A 344 -1.09 -15.18 26.02
CA PRO A 344 -1.01 -14.10 25.05
C PRO A 344 -1.84 -12.85 25.42
N GLU A 345 -2.95 -13.03 26.13
CA GLU A 345 -3.87 -11.98 26.57
C GLU A 345 -3.27 -11.09 27.68
N GLU A 346 -2.26 -11.59 28.41
CA GLU A 346 -1.51 -10.83 29.41
C GLU A 346 -0.24 -10.19 28.81
N SER A 347 0.02 -10.39 27.51
CA SER A 347 1.26 -9.96 26.85
C SER A 347 1.30 -8.45 26.58
N LEU A 348 2.51 -7.94 26.34
CA LEU A 348 2.71 -6.54 25.91
C LEU A 348 1.97 -6.21 24.62
N ALA A 349 1.91 -7.16 23.66
CA ALA A 349 1.16 -6.97 22.42
C ALA A 349 -0.34 -6.75 22.68
N GLN A 350 -0.95 -7.57 23.56
CA GLN A 350 -2.34 -7.39 23.93
C GLN A 350 -2.57 -6.06 24.68
N LYS A 351 -1.69 -5.68 25.61
CA LYS A 351 -1.82 -4.41 26.34
C LYS A 351 -1.71 -3.18 25.46
N LEU A 352 -0.83 -3.20 24.46
CA LEU A 352 -0.77 -2.17 23.43
C LEU A 352 -2.07 -2.11 22.62
N SER A 353 -2.62 -3.25 22.21
CA SER A 353 -3.88 -3.31 21.48
C SER A 353 -5.05 -2.76 22.29
N GLU A 354 -5.16 -3.13 23.57
CA GLU A 354 -6.24 -2.69 24.46
C GLU A 354 -6.21 -1.18 24.72
N HIS A 355 -5.02 -0.64 24.98
CA HIS A 355 -4.82 0.76 25.32
C HIS A 355 -5.00 1.70 24.12
N LEU A 356 -4.45 1.33 22.97
CA LEU A 356 -4.43 2.17 21.77
C LEU A 356 -5.55 1.86 20.78
N GLU A 357 -6.35 0.82 21.04
CA GLU A 357 -7.28 0.24 20.05
C GLU A 357 -6.57 -0.15 18.73
N ALA A 358 -5.31 -0.54 18.87
CA ALA A 358 -4.42 -0.88 17.77
C ALA A 358 -4.60 -2.35 17.35
N LYS A 359 -4.40 -2.62 16.07
CA LYS A 359 -4.13 -3.99 15.59
C LYS A 359 -2.63 -4.26 15.75
N VAL A 360 -2.27 -5.18 16.65
CA VAL A 360 -0.86 -5.46 16.94
C VAL A 360 -0.48 -6.83 16.37
N TYR A 361 0.61 -6.87 15.61
CA TYR A 361 1.21 -8.08 15.07
C TYR A 361 2.48 -8.39 15.86
N ALA A 362 2.54 -9.57 16.49
CA ALA A 362 3.69 -9.94 17.31
C ALA A 362 3.98 -11.44 17.30
N PHE A 363 5.22 -11.81 17.60
CA PHE A 363 5.61 -13.21 17.78
C PHE A 363 5.38 -13.69 19.21
N LEU A 364 4.88 -14.93 19.35
CA LEU A 364 4.90 -15.66 20.63
C LEU A 364 6.27 -16.31 20.91
N ARG A 365 7.03 -16.56 19.84
CA ARG A 365 8.37 -17.14 19.84
C ARG A 365 9.44 -16.06 19.63
N ARG A 366 10.71 -16.44 19.69
CA ARG A 366 11.82 -15.59 19.23
C ARG A 366 11.64 -15.24 17.77
N SER A 367 11.96 -14.01 17.39
CA SER A 367 12.11 -13.64 15.99
C SER A 367 13.42 -14.19 15.43
N ASN A 368 13.48 -14.34 14.12
CA ASN A 368 14.63 -14.83 13.40
C ASN A 368 15.04 -13.82 12.33
N TYR A 369 16.23 -13.25 12.50
CA TYR A 369 16.85 -12.29 11.59
C TYR A 369 17.94 -12.91 10.71
N THR A 370 18.21 -14.22 10.81
CA THR A 370 19.32 -14.85 10.04
C THR A 370 19.16 -14.73 8.54
N SER A 371 17.92 -14.58 8.06
CA SER A 371 17.59 -14.41 6.64
C SER A 371 17.68 -12.97 6.14
N THR A 372 17.98 -11.98 6.99
CA THR A 372 18.03 -10.55 6.66
C THR A 372 18.80 -10.28 5.37
N TRP A 373 19.94 -10.95 5.18
CA TRP A 373 20.84 -10.76 4.05
C TRP A 373 20.75 -11.86 2.98
N MET A 374 19.82 -12.81 3.08
CA MET A 374 19.73 -13.90 2.11
C MET A 374 19.16 -13.40 0.78
N ASP A 375 20.05 -12.99 -0.13
CA ASP A 375 19.73 -12.35 -1.42
C ASP A 375 19.15 -13.28 -2.50
N GLY A 376 19.07 -14.58 -2.24
CA GLY A 376 18.53 -15.58 -3.18
C GLY A 376 19.28 -15.66 -4.51
N GLY A 377 20.53 -15.18 -4.58
CA GLY A 377 21.31 -15.10 -5.82
C GLY A 377 21.02 -13.85 -6.65
N ASN A 378 20.33 -12.84 -6.11
CA ASN A 378 20.09 -11.59 -6.81
C ASN A 378 21.41 -10.82 -7.03
N LYS A 379 21.90 -10.84 -8.28
CA LYS A 379 23.17 -10.23 -8.68
C LYS A 379 23.20 -8.71 -8.46
N GLU A 380 22.09 -8.01 -8.66
CA GLU A 380 22.02 -6.55 -8.51
C GLU A 380 22.05 -6.15 -7.04
N TYR A 381 21.32 -6.86 -6.18
CA TYR A 381 21.37 -6.61 -4.75
C TYR A 381 22.76 -6.95 -4.19
N LYS A 382 23.32 -8.08 -4.62
CA LYS A 382 24.64 -8.54 -4.18
C LYS A 382 25.78 -7.60 -4.58
N SER A 383 25.70 -6.96 -5.75
CA SER A 383 26.75 -6.01 -6.20
C SER A 383 26.79 -4.72 -5.37
N LYS A 384 25.77 -4.45 -4.55
CA LYS A 384 25.68 -3.27 -3.69
C LYS A 384 26.17 -3.50 -2.27
N TYR A 385 26.54 -4.72 -1.90
CA TYR A 385 27.10 -4.97 -0.58
C TYR A 385 28.36 -4.14 -0.36
N MET A 386 28.44 -3.57 0.85
CA MET A 386 29.59 -2.83 1.31
C MET A 386 29.84 -3.15 2.78
N THR A 387 31.01 -2.74 3.25
CA THR A 387 31.40 -2.82 4.66
C THR A 387 31.47 -1.41 5.25
N ILE A 388 31.24 -1.31 6.54
CA ILE A 388 31.42 -0.08 7.32
C ILE A 388 32.32 -0.41 8.49
N GLU A 389 33.43 0.32 8.60
CA GLU A 389 34.40 0.19 9.70
C GLU A 389 33.71 0.34 11.07
N ASP A 390 34.00 -0.60 11.97
CA ASP A 390 33.51 -0.71 13.34
C ASP A 390 34.41 -1.65 14.16
N ASP A 391 35.39 -1.06 14.84
CA ASP A 391 36.35 -1.76 15.72
C ASP A 391 35.66 -2.51 16.89
N GLU A 392 34.39 -2.22 17.18
CA GLU A 392 33.64 -2.89 18.26
C GLU A 392 32.92 -4.17 17.80
N VAL A 393 32.84 -4.46 16.48
CA VAL A 393 32.22 -5.68 15.94
C VAL A 393 32.98 -6.95 16.33
N SER A 394 34.24 -6.83 16.74
CA SER A 394 34.97 -7.90 17.43
C SER A 394 35.96 -7.36 18.47
N SER A 395 35.59 -7.44 19.74
CA SER A 395 36.53 -7.15 20.82
C SER A 395 37.54 -8.31 20.96
N PRO A 396 38.86 -8.07 20.95
CA PRO A 396 39.89 -9.11 21.05
C PRO A 396 39.87 -9.91 22.37
N PHE A 397 39.01 -9.51 23.32
CA PHE A 397 38.79 -10.20 24.58
C PHE A 397 37.63 -11.23 24.55
N ASN A 398 36.97 -11.42 23.39
CA ASN A 398 35.89 -12.40 23.22
C ASN A 398 36.42 -13.76 22.70
N PRO A 399 36.30 -14.86 23.47
CA PRO A 399 36.79 -16.19 23.08
C PRO A 399 36.18 -16.77 21.81
N LYS A 400 35.05 -16.24 21.31
CA LYS A 400 34.45 -16.69 20.04
C LYS A 400 35.14 -16.08 18.81
N ASP A 401 35.87 -14.98 18.97
CA ASP A 401 36.50 -14.24 17.88
C ASP A 401 37.96 -14.69 17.63
N TRP A 402 38.63 -15.30 18.63
CA TRP A 402 39.93 -15.97 18.44
C TRP A 402 39.91 -17.01 17.31
N TYR A 403 38.79 -17.74 17.19
CA TYR A 403 38.58 -18.82 16.22
C TYR A 403 38.40 -18.30 14.78
N ARG A 404 37.86 -17.08 14.62
CA ARG A 404 37.70 -16.42 13.30
C ARG A 404 39.03 -15.87 12.80
N ALA A 405 39.84 -15.31 13.70
CA ALA A 405 41.18 -14.80 13.42
C ALA A 405 42.16 -15.90 12.96
N THR A 406 41.96 -17.15 13.38
CA THR A 406 42.84 -18.27 13.00
C THR A 406 42.50 -18.92 11.66
N LEU A 407 41.31 -18.66 11.10
CA LEU A 407 40.80 -19.36 9.91
C LEU A 407 40.63 -18.45 8.67
N GLY A 408 41.13 -17.22 8.72
CA GLY A 408 41.36 -16.38 7.54
C GLY A 408 40.23 -15.44 7.10
N ASP A 409 39.28 -15.10 7.98
CA ASP A 409 38.32 -14.00 7.71
C ASP A 409 38.90 -12.68 8.25
N SER A 410 39.38 -11.81 7.35
CA SER A 410 40.09 -10.57 7.68
C SER A 410 39.19 -9.36 7.97
N ARG A 411 37.88 -9.57 8.22
CA ARG A 411 36.87 -8.51 8.39
C ARG A 411 36.47 -8.34 9.87
N TRP A 412 37.47 -8.11 10.70
CA TRP A 412 37.39 -8.10 12.17
C TRP A 412 36.78 -6.79 12.71
N ASP A 413 36.96 -5.71 11.98
CA ASP A 413 36.58 -4.33 12.29
C ASP A 413 35.53 -3.81 11.30
N GLU A 414 34.65 -4.69 10.80
CA GLU A 414 33.69 -4.33 9.76
C GLU A 414 32.28 -4.86 10.03
N SER A 415 31.30 -4.02 9.69
CA SER A 415 29.88 -4.38 9.67
C SER A 415 29.36 -4.45 8.23
N LEU A 416 28.55 -5.49 7.94
CA LEU A 416 27.91 -5.68 6.64
C LEU A 416 26.79 -4.66 6.45
N TRP A 417 26.78 -4.03 5.27
CA TRP A 417 25.71 -3.12 4.88
C TRP A 417 25.31 -3.30 3.42
N ASN A 418 24.06 -2.94 3.13
CA ASN A 418 23.56 -2.79 1.77
C ASN A 418 22.72 -1.50 1.70
N PRO A 419 22.97 -0.59 0.74
CA PRO A 419 22.26 0.68 0.63
C PRO A 419 20.76 0.51 0.31
N ASP A 420 20.34 -0.67 -0.16
CA ASP A 420 18.92 -0.98 -0.35
C ASP A 420 18.28 -1.52 0.95
N GLY A 421 19.02 -1.66 2.05
CA GLY A 421 18.57 -2.28 3.29
C GLY A 421 18.54 -3.81 3.20
N ALA A 422 17.85 -4.46 4.14
CA ALA A 422 17.70 -5.91 4.19
C ALA A 422 17.01 -6.48 2.93
N PHE A 423 17.25 -7.75 2.63
CA PHE A 423 16.57 -8.45 1.55
C PHE A 423 15.23 -9.02 2.03
N LEU A 424 15.27 -9.89 3.04
CA LEU A 424 14.08 -10.53 3.62
C LEU A 424 13.69 -9.89 4.95
N LEU A 425 12.37 -9.91 5.21
CA LEU A 425 11.78 -9.53 6.48
C LEU A 425 12.09 -10.59 7.57
N PRO A 426 12.15 -10.22 8.86
CA PRO A 426 12.32 -11.19 9.93
C PRO A 426 11.13 -12.15 10.02
N THR A 427 11.40 -13.38 10.46
CA THR A 427 10.40 -14.45 10.58
C THR A 427 10.27 -14.94 12.02
N SER A 428 9.27 -15.78 12.29
CA SER A 428 9.18 -16.48 13.57
C SER A 428 10.24 -17.59 13.64
N GLY A 429 11.03 -17.58 14.70
CA GLY A 429 12.04 -18.58 14.99
C GLY A 429 11.46 -19.90 15.50
N LYS A 430 12.36 -20.85 15.78
CA LYS A 430 11.99 -22.19 16.26
C LYS A 430 11.86 -22.29 17.78
N SER A 431 12.26 -21.26 18.54
CA SER A 431 12.38 -21.30 19.99
C SER A 431 11.59 -20.18 20.68
N PRO A 432 10.96 -20.42 21.85
CA PRO A 432 10.70 -21.74 22.42
C PRO A 432 9.87 -22.63 21.48
N SER A 433 10.06 -23.95 21.57
CA SER A 433 9.42 -24.93 20.69
C SER A 433 8.32 -25.73 21.42
N GLY A 434 7.98 -26.93 20.94
CA GLY A 434 6.91 -27.74 21.50
C GLY A 434 5.53 -27.32 20.99
N LEU A 435 4.54 -27.26 21.88
CA LEU A 435 3.15 -26.93 21.56
C LEU A 435 2.92 -25.44 21.23
N LEU A 436 3.88 -24.57 21.55
CA LEU A 436 3.75 -23.15 21.25
C LEU A 436 3.78 -22.92 19.75
N GLU A 437 2.79 -22.32 19.13
CA GLU A 437 2.73 -22.15 17.68
C GLU A 437 3.80 -21.21 17.11
N ASN A 438 4.16 -21.44 15.84
CA ASN A 438 5.03 -20.55 15.06
C ASN A 438 4.22 -19.47 14.32
N GLY A 439 4.93 -18.50 13.75
CA GLY A 439 4.33 -17.43 12.96
C GLY A 439 3.99 -16.19 13.80
N MET A 440 3.39 -15.22 13.14
CA MET A 440 2.96 -13.96 13.76
C MET A 440 1.50 -14.06 14.17
N PHE A 441 1.17 -13.46 15.29
CA PHE A 441 -0.18 -13.44 15.86
C PHE A 441 -0.72 -12.02 15.79
N ILE A 442 -2.03 -11.91 15.59
CA ILE A 442 -2.80 -10.68 15.56
C ILE A 442 -3.51 -10.53 16.90
N PHE A 443 -3.24 -9.41 17.57
CA PHE A 443 -3.84 -9.01 18.83
C PHE A 443 -4.76 -7.83 18.57
N GLU A 444 -6.01 -7.96 19.02
CA GLU A 444 -7.05 -6.95 18.89
C GLU A 444 -7.79 -6.82 20.23
N LYS A 445 -8.21 -5.59 20.55
CA LYS A 445 -8.94 -5.30 21.79
C LYS A 445 -10.17 -6.20 21.92
N GLY A 446 -10.27 -6.89 23.05
CA GLY A 446 -11.40 -7.75 23.39
C GLY A 446 -11.50 -9.04 22.57
N LYS A 447 -10.47 -9.41 21.80
CA LYS A 447 -10.42 -10.66 21.03
C LYS A 447 -9.28 -11.56 21.49
N THR A 448 -9.49 -12.87 21.44
CA THR A 448 -8.41 -13.85 21.60
C THR A 448 -7.42 -13.71 20.44
N PRO A 449 -6.10 -13.71 20.70
CA PRO A 449 -5.10 -13.59 19.64
C PRO A 449 -5.18 -14.74 18.65
N VAL A 450 -5.13 -14.40 17.36
CA VAL A 450 -5.21 -15.37 16.25
C VAL A 450 -3.95 -15.37 15.43
N LYS A 451 -3.57 -16.53 14.90
CA LYS A 451 -2.44 -16.64 13.98
C LYS A 451 -2.79 -15.97 12.64
N GLN A 452 -1.84 -15.22 12.09
CA GLN A 452 -1.95 -14.56 10.78
C GLN A 452 -1.85 -15.54 9.62
#